data_AF-A0A945UAL6-F1
#
_entry.id   AF-A0A945UAL6-F1
#
_cell.length_a   1.000
_cell.length_b   1.000
_cell.length_c   1.000
_cell.angle_alpha   90.00
_cell.angle_beta   90.00
_cell.angle_gamma   90.00
#
_symmetry.space_group_name_H-M   'P 1'
#
loop_
_entity.id
_entity.type
_entity.pdbx_description
1 polymer ?
#
loop_
_entity_poly.entity_id
_entity_poly.type
_entity_poly.pdbx_seq_one_letter_code
_entity_poly.pdbx_strand_id
1 'polypeptide(L)'
;MRTLTSLILLIVLFIPNLAKAGSGYEYQLYKNHENFGIVIFPKKLIYRELNDYITSISFANIASGKAVMRRGSKNENETLMMPLQVQKQHSIEKFIVIQILGRDEMMAGIYDPEWGLTLPSARYGMPALRENIPKTLNIFRGNNPQKKTENHYRAPSIIVNFSRKPDYNKMDFINKNNRLNGLEVKS
;
A
#
# COMPACT_ATOMS: atom_id res chain seq x y z
N MET A 1 53.96 -31.20 -5.25
CA MET A 1 53.33 -29.87 -5.50
C MET A 1 52.76 -29.85 -6.90
N ARG A 2 51.61 -29.18 -7.11
CA ARG A 2 50.92 -28.88 -8.39
C ARG A 2 49.73 -29.77 -8.83
N THR A 3 48.76 -30.03 -7.97
CA THR A 3 47.39 -30.42 -8.42
C THR A 3 46.29 -29.94 -7.46
N LEU A 4 46.46 -28.81 -6.78
CA LEU A 4 45.46 -28.30 -5.83
C LEU A 4 44.88 -26.91 -6.15
N THR A 5 45.22 -26.33 -7.29
CA THR A 5 44.81 -24.94 -7.63
C THR A 5 43.71 -24.84 -8.67
N SER A 6 43.16 -25.94 -9.17
CA SER A 6 42.23 -25.91 -10.32
C SER A 6 40.76 -26.21 -10.00
N LEU A 7 40.36 -26.26 -8.71
CA LEU A 7 38.96 -26.50 -8.32
C LEU A 7 38.26 -25.32 -7.61
N ILE A 8 38.94 -24.18 -7.46
CA ILE A 8 38.38 -22.99 -6.79
C ILE A 8 37.79 -21.98 -7.81
N LEU A 9 38.19 -22.06 -9.08
CA LEU A 9 37.77 -21.08 -10.09
C LEU A 9 36.36 -21.34 -10.68
N LEU A 10 35.74 -22.50 -10.42
CA LEU A 10 34.43 -22.85 -10.99
C LEU A 10 33.25 -22.65 -10.03
N ILE A 11 33.49 -22.35 -8.75
CA ILE A 11 32.41 -22.15 -7.76
C ILE A 11 31.93 -20.68 -7.78
N VAL A 12 32.72 -19.76 -8.29
CA VAL A 12 32.37 -18.32 -8.35
C VAL A 12 31.34 -18.01 -9.47
N LEU A 13 31.12 -18.93 -10.41
CA LEU A 13 30.14 -18.75 -11.50
C LEU A 13 28.71 -19.23 -11.15
N PHE A 14 28.51 -19.84 -9.97
CA PHE A 14 27.22 -20.35 -9.51
C PHE A 14 26.62 -19.53 -8.36
N ILE A 15 26.95 -18.24 -8.25
CA ILE A 15 26.07 -17.33 -7.53
C ILE A 15 25.00 -16.93 -8.55
N PRO A 16 23.75 -17.46 -8.48
CA PRO A 16 22.67 -16.83 -9.21
C PRO A 16 22.63 -15.40 -8.70
N ASN A 17 23.00 -14.46 -9.58
CA ASN A 17 22.69 -13.06 -9.39
C ASN A 17 21.17 -13.00 -9.24
N LEU A 18 20.70 -13.06 -8.00
CA LEU A 18 19.34 -12.70 -7.63
C LEU A 18 19.27 -11.16 -7.67
N ALA A 19 19.69 -10.58 -8.80
CA ALA A 19 19.50 -9.20 -9.15
C ALA A 19 18.02 -9.06 -9.51
N LYS A 20 17.16 -9.10 -8.49
CA LYS A 20 15.85 -8.49 -8.60
C LYS A 20 16.13 -7.02 -8.88
N ALA A 21 15.89 -6.58 -10.11
CA ALA A 21 16.04 -5.20 -10.51
C ALA A 21 15.30 -4.32 -9.50
N GLY A 22 16.04 -3.66 -8.62
CA GLY A 22 15.50 -2.62 -7.76
C GLY A 22 14.97 -1.54 -8.70
N SER A 23 13.74 -1.10 -8.51
CA SER A 23 13.02 -0.24 -9.46
C SER A 23 13.57 1.20 -9.54
N GLY A 24 14.79 1.44 -9.06
CA GLY A 24 15.37 2.77 -8.83
C GLY A 24 14.73 3.52 -7.64
N TYR A 25 13.43 3.30 -7.41
CA TYR A 25 12.66 3.96 -6.36
C TYR A 25 13.00 3.44 -4.97
N GLU A 26 13.12 4.37 -4.03
CA GLU A 26 13.22 4.05 -2.62
C GLU A 26 11.83 3.99 -2.00
N TYR A 27 11.62 3.03 -1.10
CA TYR A 27 10.42 2.98 -0.27
C TYR A 27 10.74 3.45 1.16
N GLN A 28 9.69 3.88 1.84
CA GLN A 28 9.64 4.02 3.29
C GLN A 28 8.63 3.02 3.83
N LEU A 29 9.04 2.21 4.80
CA LEU A 29 8.18 1.27 5.50
C LEU A 29 7.83 1.82 6.87
N TYR A 30 6.53 1.80 7.16
CA TYR A 30 5.98 2.07 8.48
C TYR A 30 5.28 0.83 9.03
N LYS A 31 5.24 0.69 10.35
CA LYS A 31 4.61 -0.43 11.05
C LYS A 31 3.92 0.03 12.32
N ASN A 32 2.76 -0.55 12.62
CA ASN A 32 2.05 -0.32 13.88
C ASN A 32 2.27 -1.46 14.90
N HIS A 33 1.69 -1.33 16.10
CA HIS A 33 1.80 -2.32 17.18
C HIS A 33 1.15 -3.68 16.87
N GLU A 34 0.25 -3.73 15.88
CA GLU A 34 -0.43 -4.96 15.42
C GLU A 34 0.36 -5.68 14.33
N ASN A 35 1.55 -5.18 13.98
CA ASN A 35 2.39 -5.66 12.87
C ASN A 35 1.82 -5.45 11.46
N PHE A 36 0.83 -4.55 11.29
CA PHE A 36 0.43 -4.10 9.96
C PHE A 36 1.44 -3.12 9.39
N GLY A 37 1.65 -3.20 8.08
CA GLY A 37 2.59 -2.34 7.36
C GLY A 37 1.92 -1.27 6.51
N ILE A 38 2.62 -0.15 6.30
CA ILE A 38 2.36 0.79 5.22
C ILE A 38 3.68 1.01 4.47
N VAL A 39 3.71 0.67 3.19
CA VAL A 39 4.87 0.87 2.31
C VAL A 39 4.55 2.05 1.39
N ILE A 40 5.36 3.10 1.45
CA ILE A 40 5.19 4.30 0.62
C ILE A 40 6.38 4.45 -0.32
N PHE A 41 6.12 4.67 -1.61
CA PHE A 41 7.15 4.97 -2.59
C PHE A 41 6.64 5.98 -3.63
N PRO A 42 7.53 6.76 -4.26
CA PRO A 42 8.93 6.92 -3.91
C PRO A 42 9.11 7.77 -2.64
N LYS A 43 10.01 7.34 -1.74
CA LYS A 43 10.30 7.96 -0.44
C LYS A 43 10.55 9.48 -0.53
N LYS A 44 11.26 9.92 -1.57
CA LYS A 44 11.58 11.34 -1.81
C LYS A 44 10.37 12.24 -2.02
N LEU A 45 9.20 11.68 -2.34
CA LEU A 45 7.97 12.43 -2.56
C LEU A 45 7.02 12.41 -1.35
N ILE A 46 7.42 11.79 -0.24
CA ILE A 46 6.62 11.79 0.99
C ILE A 46 6.61 13.21 1.54
N TYR A 47 5.47 13.88 1.38
CA TYR A 47 5.25 15.22 1.89
C TYR A 47 4.76 15.17 3.34
N ARG A 48 4.92 16.31 4.03
CA ARG A 48 4.70 16.43 5.48
C ARG A 48 3.32 15.96 5.91
N GLU A 49 2.25 16.37 5.24
CA GLU A 49 0.89 16.01 5.64
C GLU A 49 0.65 14.50 5.59
N LEU A 50 1.17 13.80 4.57
CA LEU A 50 1.08 12.35 4.50
C LEU A 50 1.86 11.70 5.65
N ASN A 51 3.11 12.13 5.88
CA ASN A 51 3.93 11.57 6.97
C ASN A 51 3.28 11.81 8.35
N ASP A 52 2.83 13.04 8.62
CA ASP A 52 2.19 13.43 9.87
C ASP A 52 0.92 12.60 10.09
N TYR A 53 0.10 12.40 9.05
CA TYR A 53 -1.06 11.51 9.12
C TYR A 53 -0.66 10.07 9.48
N ILE A 54 0.30 9.46 8.79
CA ILE A 54 0.74 8.09 9.08
C ILE A 54 1.23 7.96 10.53
N THR A 55 2.03 8.91 11.02
CA THR A 55 2.49 8.89 12.41
C THR A 55 1.36 9.07 13.43
N SER A 56 0.35 9.91 13.11
CA SER A 56 -0.82 10.15 13.98
C SER A 56 -1.68 8.90 14.20
N ILE A 57 -1.69 7.97 13.26
CA ILE A 57 -2.40 6.68 13.38
C ILE A 57 -1.49 5.57 13.95
N SER A 58 -0.45 5.97 14.69
CA SER A 58 0.48 5.08 15.43
C SER A 58 1.30 4.13 14.56
N PHE A 59 1.65 4.57 13.34
CA PHE A 59 2.62 3.86 12.49
C PHE A 59 4.00 4.50 12.64
N ALA A 60 4.96 3.71 13.12
CA ALA A 60 6.36 4.10 13.27
C ALA A 60 7.15 3.79 12.01
N ASN A 61 8.10 4.67 11.67
CA ASN A 61 9.09 4.43 10.62
C ASN A 61 10.06 3.33 11.08
N ILE A 62 10.19 2.24 10.33
CA ILE A 62 11.02 1.09 10.75
C ILE A 62 12.09 0.66 9.75
N ALA A 63 11.92 0.94 8.45
CA ALA A 63 12.92 0.57 7.43
C ALA A 63 12.75 1.39 6.15
N SER A 64 13.83 1.54 5.40
CA SER A 64 13.79 2.07 4.03
C SER A 64 14.81 1.36 3.16
N GLY A 65 14.63 1.41 1.84
CA GLY A 65 15.52 0.74 0.90
C GLY A 65 15.01 0.85 -0.52
N LYS A 66 15.60 0.08 -1.43
CA LYS A 66 15.13 0.01 -2.82
C LYS A 66 13.88 -0.87 -2.91
N ALA A 67 12.85 -0.34 -3.56
CA ALA A 67 11.64 -1.10 -3.84
C ALA A 67 11.93 -2.14 -4.92
N VAL A 68 11.24 -3.27 -4.84
CA VAL A 68 11.34 -4.37 -5.81
C VAL A 68 9.97 -4.69 -6.37
N MET A 69 9.92 -5.02 -7.66
CA MET A 69 8.69 -5.52 -8.27
C MET A 69 8.34 -6.88 -7.65
N ARG A 70 7.12 -7.00 -7.13
CA ARG A 70 6.65 -8.20 -6.45
C ARG A 70 5.20 -8.47 -6.81
N ARG A 71 4.91 -9.77 -6.98
CA ARG A 71 3.54 -10.27 -7.09
C ARG A 71 2.91 -10.49 -5.73
N GLY A 72 1.58 -10.41 -5.68
CA GLY A 72 0.77 -10.86 -4.54
C GLY A 72 0.88 -12.37 -4.32
N SER A 73 0.39 -12.87 -3.17
CA SER A 73 0.45 -14.31 -2.81
C SER A 73 -0.25 -15.23 -3.82
N LYS A 74 -1.27 -14.73 -4.53
CA LYS A 74 -1.99 -15.46 -5.59
C LYS A 74 -1.38 -15.33 -6.98
N ASN A 75 -0.25 -14.64 -7.12
CA ASN A 75 0.41 -14.34 -8.40
C ASN A 75 -0.43 -13.56 -9.44
N GLU A 76 -1.55 -12.97 -9.03
CA GLU A 76 -2.49 -12.28 -9.94
C GLU A 76 -2.02 -10.87 -10.33
N ASN A 77 -1.47 -10.11 -9.37
CA ASN A 77 -1.11 -8.71 -9.54
C ASN A 77 0.32 -8.45 -9.10
N GLU A 78 0.98 -7.44 -9.67
CA GLU A 78 2.31 -6.98 -9.27
C GLU A 78 2.39 -5.46 -9.06
N THR A 79 3.23 -5.04 -8.12
CA THR A 79 3.60 -3.64 -7.91
C THR A 79 4.94 -3.55 -7.19
N LEU A 80 5.44 -2.33 -7.02
CA LEU A 80 6.64 -2.06 -6.23
C LEU A 80 6.33 -2.14 -4.73
N MET A 81 7.18 -2.86 -4.00
CA MET A 81 7.06 -3.04 -2.55
C MET A 81 8.44 -3.16 -1.89
N MET A 82 8.46 -3.23 -0.56
CA MET A 82 9.65 -3.66 0.18
C MET A 82 10.09 -5.09 -0.25
N PRO A 83 11.38 -5.42 -0.18
CA PRO A 83 11.86 -6.79 -0.37
C PRO A 83 11.19 -7.79 0.59
N LEU A 84 11.00 -9.02 0.13
CA LEU A 84 10.39 -10.08 0.94
C LEU A 84 11.19 -10.35 2.22
N GLN A 85 12.51 -10.22 2.17
CA GLN A 85 13.38 -10.37 3.34
C GLN A 85 13.08 -9.32 4.41
N VAL A 86 12.90 -8.06 4.02
CA VAL A 86 12.55 -6.96 4.93
C VAL A 86 11.17 -7.19 5.53
N GLN A 87 10.21 -7.63 4.71
CA GLN A 87 8.88 -8.00 5.20
C GLN A 87 8.95 -9.05 6.31
N LYS A 88 9.72 -10.13 6.09
CA LYS A 88 9.91 -11.21 7.07
C LYS A 88 10.65 -10.73 8.32
N GLN A 89 11.70 -9.94 8.14
CA GLN A 89 12.49 -9.38 9.25
C GLN A 89 11.64 -8.57 10.23
N HIS A 90 10.61 -7.88 9.73
CA HIS A 90 9.72 -7.07 10.57
C HIS A 90 8.39 -7.75 10.89
N SER A 91 8.22 -9.04 10.58
CA SER A 91 6.99 -9.81 10.82
C SER A 91 5.72 -9.14 10.28
N ILE A 92 5.79 -8.56 9.09
CA ILE A 92 4.65 -7.88 8.46
C ILE A 92 3.94 -8.84 7.52
N GLU A 93 2.72 -9.23 7.88
CA GLU A 93 1.91 -10.14 7.06
C GLU A 93 0.99 -9.39 6.10
N LYS A 94 0.34 -8.33 6.60
CA LYS A 94 -0.63 -7.52 5.87
C LYS A 94 -0.16 -6.08 5.79
N PHE A 95 -0.25 -5.48 4.62
CA PHE A 95 0.21 -4.09 4.45
C PHE A 95 -0.52 -3.36 3.33
N ILE A 96 -0.55 -2.03 3.47
CA ILE A 96 -1.01 -1.11 2.44
C ILE A 96 0.21 -0.64 1.64
N VAL A 97 0.07 -0.58 0.33
CA VAL A 97 1.06 -0.04 -0.59
C VAL A 97 0.55 1.31 -1.09
N ILE A 98 1.32 2.38 -0.91
CA ILE A 98 0.99 3.73 -1.38
C ILE A 98 2.05 4.17 -2.39
N GLN A 99 1.62 4.42 -3.62
CA GLN A 99 2.43 5.02 -4.67
C GLN A 99 2.10 6.50 -4.81
N ILE A 100 3.08 7.38 -4.59
CA ILE A 100 2.94 8.82 -4.82
C ILE A 100 3.22 9.12 -6.29
N LEU A 101 2.25 9.70 -6.97
CA LEU A 101 2.36 10.14 -8.37
C LEU A 101 2.66 11.64 -8.46
N GLY A 102 2.16 12.42 -7.50
CA GLY A 102 2.33 13.86 -7.39
C GLY A 102 1.93 14.38 -6.01
N ARG A 103 1.84 15.72 -5.84
CA ARG A 103 1.56 16.35 -4.54
C ARG A 103 0.23 15.91 -3.92
N ASP A 104 -0.80 15.73 -4.75
CA ASP A 104 -2.16 15.42 -4.31
C ASP A 104 -2.71 14.14 -4.95
N GLU A 105 -1.82 13.35 -5.57
CA GLU A 105 -2.18 12.19 -6.36
C GLU A 105 -1.38 10.96 -5.93
N MET A 106 -2.08 9.99 -5.40
CA MET A 106 -1.54 8.72 -4.92
C MET A 106 -2.37 7.55 -5.42
N MET A 107 -1.76 6.40 -5.58
CA MET A 107 -2.47 5.13 -5.75
C MET A 107 -2.25 4.30 -4.50
N ALA A 108 -3.27 3.56 -4.08
CA ALA A 108 -3.16 2.67 -2.94
C ALA A 108 -3.62 1.26 -3.30
N GLY A 109 -2.86 0.27 -2.84
CA GLY A 109 -3.16 -1.15 -2.95
C GLY A 109 -3.02 -1.84 -1.59
N ILE A 110 -3.53 -3.05 -1.47
CA ILE A 110 -3.55 -3.85 -0.26
C ILE A 110 -2.85 -5.17 -0.58
N TYR A 111 -1.94 -5.57 0.30
CA TYR A 111 -1.44 -6.93 0.33
C TYR A 111 -2.02 -7.64 1.55
N ASP A 112 -2.68 -8.77 1.31
CA ASP A 112 -3.10 -9.73 2.33
C ASP A 112 -2.72 -11.14 1.86
N PRO A 113 -2.09 -11.99 2.69
CA PRO A 113 -1.72 -13.35 2.29
C PRO A 113 -2.90 -14.18 1.76
N GLU A 114 -4.10 -14.02 2.30
CA GLU A 114 -5.30 -14.77 1.90
C GLU A 114 -5.90 -14.24 0.59
N TRP A 115 -5.80 -12.94 0.32
CA TRP A 115 -6.48 -12.30 -0.82
C TRP A 115 -5.55 -12.02 -1.99
N GLY A 116 -4.24 -11.93 -1.73
CA GLY A 116 -3.27 -11.49 -2.71
C GLY A 116 -3.01 -10.00 -2.65
N LEU A 117 -2.46 -9.48 -3.73
CA LEU A 117 -2.23 -8.06 -3.92
C LEU A 117 -3.43 -7.48 -4.67
N THR A 118 -4.07 -6.45 -4.16
CA THR A 118 -5.00 -5.66 -4.95
C THR A 118 -4.21 -4.75 -5.87
N LEU A 119 -4.69 -4.55 -7.10
CA LEU A 119 -4.08 -3.56 -7.98
C LEU A 119 -4.11 -2.19 -7.28
N PRO A 120 -3.02 -1.42 -7.34
CA PRO A 120 -3.08 0.00 -7.03
C PRO A 120 -4.18 0.58 -7.92
N SER A 121 -5.30 0.91 -7.29
CA SER A 121 -6.54 1.20 -7.97
C SER A 121 -6.88 2.65 -7.69
N ALA A 122 -7.39 3.34 -8.71
CA ALA A 122 -7.73 4.77 -8.71
C ALA A 122 -6.67 5.74 -8.13
N ARG A 123 -6.88 7.01 -8.46
CA ARG A 123 -6.06 8.12 -7.98
C ARG A 123 -6.76 8.75 -6.80
N TYR A 124 -6.03 8.90 -5.70
CA TYR A 124 -6.51 9.37 -4.41
C TYR A 124 -5.68 10.53 -3.92
N GLY A 125 -6.37 11.51 -3.33
CA GLY A 125 -5.74 12.51 -2.47
C GLY A 125 -5.82 12.11 -0.98
N MET A 126 -5.33 12.98 -0.11
CA MET A 126 -5.36 12.79 1.34
C MET A 126 -6.75 12.50 1.93
N PRO A 127 -7.85 13.15 1.52
CA PRO A 127 -9.17 12.87 2.10
C PRO A 127 -9.58 11.40 1.95
N ALA A 128 -9.34 10.81 0.77
CA ALA A 128 -9.65 9.42 0.51
C ALA A 128 -8.74 8.45 1.27
N LEU A 129 -7.46 8.78 1.45
CA LEU A 129 -6.57 7.96 2.30
C LEU A 129 -7.02 7.98 3.75
N ARG A 130 -7.35 9.16 4.29
CA ARG A 130 -7.82 9.30 5.68
C ARG A 130 -9.09 8.50 5.96
N GLU A 131 -9.97 8.41 4.97
CA GLU A 131 -11.18 7.61 5.05
C GLU A 131 -10.92 6.10 4.93
N ASN A 132 -10.03 5.68 4.03
CA ASN A 132 -9.90 4.28 3.64
C ASN A 132 -8.83 3.49 4.41
N ILE A 133 -7.78 4.13 4.94
CA ILE A 133 -6.77 3.42 5.75
C ILE A 133 -7.42 2.80 7.00
N PRO A 134 -8.18 3.53 7.84
CA PRO A 134 -8.79 2.93 9.03
C PRO A 134 -9.75 1.78 8.71
N LYS A 135 -10.51 1.88 7.61
CA LYS A 135 -11.39 0.81 7.13
C LYS A 135 -10.59 -0.44 6.74
N THR A 136 -9.47 -0.25 6.05
CA THR A 136 -8.57 -1.35 5.66
C THR A 136 -7.95 -2.02 6.89
N LEU A 137 -7.53 -1.24 7.89
CA LEU A 137 -6.99 -1.80 9.14
C LEU A 137 -8.04 -2.62 9.90
N ASN A 138 -9.30 -2.17 9.94
CA ASN A 138 -10.39 -2.96 10.52
C ASN A 138 -10.58 -4.29 9.81
N ILE A 139 -10.47 -4.31 8.49
CA ILE A 139 -10.52 -5.53 7.70
C ILE A 139 -9.34 -6.46 8.04
N PHE A 140 -8.12 -5.94 8.16
CA PHE A 140 -6.95 -6.73 8.56
C PHE A 140 -7.15 -7.45 9.90
N ARG A 141 -7.79 -6.77 10.86
CA ARG A 141 -8.17 -7.31 12.19
C ARG A 141 -9.26 -8.39 12.14
N GLY A 142 -9.82 -8.67 10.97
CA GLY A 142 -10.91 -9.64 10.81
C GLY A 142 -12.31 -9.05 11.05
N ASN A 143 -12.44 -7.73 11.24
CA ASN A 143 -13.73 -7.03 11.19
C ASN A 143 -14.17 -6.84 9.72
N ASN A 144 -14.17 -7.94 8.96
CA ASN A 144 -14.71 -7.96 7.62
C ASN A 144 -16.22 -8.26 7.69
N PRO A 145 -17.09 -7.34 7.25
CA PRO A 145 -18.53 -7.60 7.14
C PRO A 145 -18.85 -8.86 6.31
N GLN A 146 -17.97 -9.24 5.37
CA GLN A 146 -18.12 -10.44 4.55
C GLN A 146 -17.91 -11.75 5.32
N LYS A 147 -17.01 -11.81 6.32
CA LYS A 147 -16.87 -13.00 7.18
C LYS A 147 -18.11 -13.25 8.04
N LYS A 148 -18.89 -12.20 8.33
CA LYS A 148 -20.21 -12.33 8.99
C LYS A 148 -21.30 -12.84 8.05
N THR A 149 -21.11 -12.72 6.73
CA THR A 149 -22.05 -13.18 5.70
C THR A 149 -21.63 -14.49 5.03
N GLU A 150 -20.40 -14.98 5.22
CA GLU A 150 -19.94 -16.30 4.72
C GLU A 150 -20.70 -17.51 5.30
N ASN A 151 -21.52 -17.34 6.34
CA ASN A 151 -22.46 -18.39 6.78
C ASN A 151 -23.70 -18.52 5.89
N HIS A 152 -23.92 -17.64 4.91
CA HIS A 152 -25.01 -17.73 3.93
C HIS A 152 -24.53 -17.21 2.56
N TYR A 153 -24.19 -18.13 1.67
CA TYR A 153 -23.99 -17.97 0.22
C TYR A 153 -22.70 -17.30 -0.28
N ARG A 154 -22.00 -18.05 -1.15
CA ARG A 154 -20.90 -17.60 -2.01
C ARG A 154 -21.42 -16.61 -3.06
N ALA A 155 -21.01 -15.34 -2.99
CA ALA A 155 -20.95 -14.38 -4.11
C ALA A 155 -20.06 -13.16 -3.73
N PRO A 156 -19.69 -12.30 -4.69
CA PRO A 156 -18.32 -11.94 -5.06
C PRO A 156 -17.62 -10.89 -4.16
N SER A 157 -16.31 -10.80 -4.35
CA SER A 157 -15.35 -9.85 -3.79
C SER A 157 -15.89 -8.41 -3.67
N ILE A 158 -16.20 -7.98 -2.45
CA ILE A 158 -16.33 -6.56 -2.12
C ILE A 158 -14.91 -6.04 -2.03
N ILE A 159 -14.47 -5.51 -3.16
CA ILE A 159 -13.22 -4.79 -3.26
C ILE A 159 -13.25 -3.67 -2.22
N VAL A 160 -12.33 -3.72 -1.27
CA VAL A 160 -12.10 -2.66 -0.30
C VAL A 160 -11.92 -1.36 -1.08
N ASN A 161 -12.51 -0.27 -0.58
CA ASN A 161 -12.81 0.99 -1.29
C ASN A 161 -11.59 1.82 -1.77
N PHE A 162 -10.49 1.17 -2.18
CA PHE A 162 -9.51 1.69 -3.12
C PHE A 162 -9.85 1.38 -4.59
N SER A 163 -10.92 0.63 -4.89
CA SER A 163 -11.29 0.30 -6.28
C SER A 163 -12.48 1.07 -6.86
N ARG A 164 -13.21 1.88 -6.07
CA ARG A 164 -14.27 2.73 -6.62
C ARG A 164 -13.72 4.13 -6.91
N LYS A 165 -13.94 4.60 -8.15
CA LYS A 165 -13.80 6.01 -8.52
C LYS A 165 -14.51 6.87 -7.46
N PRO A 166 -13.91 8.00 -7.01
CA PRO A 166 -14.64 8.95 -6.17
C PRO A 166 -15.89 9.41 -6.92
N ASP A 167 -17.04 9.33 -6.25
CA ASP A 167 -18.31 9.82 -6.78
C ASP A 167 -18.33 11.34 -6.64
N TYR A 168 -17.82 12.03 -7.67
CA TYR A 168 -17.74 13.49 -7.73
C TYR A 168 -19.10 14.19 -7.57
N ASN A 169 -20.21 13.46 -7.75
CA ASN A 169 -21.55 14.01 -7.63
C ASN A 169 -21.93 14.43 -6.20
N LYS A 170 -21.20 13.98 -5.16
CA LYS A 170 -21.50 14.39 -3.77
C LYS A 170 -20.86 15.74 -3.37
N MET A 171 -19.80 16.16 -4.06
CA MET A 171 -19.18 17.48 -3.85
C MET A 171 -20.03 18.62 -4.42
N ASP A 172 -20.75 18.36 -5.52
CA ASP A 172 -21.67 19.34 -6.10
C ASP A 172 -22.88 19.63 -5.20
N PHE A 173 -23.37 18.65 -4.45
CA PHE A 173 -24.46 18.87 -3.49
C PHE A 173 -24.06 19.76 -2.30
N ILE A 174 -22.82 19.67 -1.82
CA ILE A 174 -22.32 20.53 -0.73
C ILE A 174 -22.09 21.95 -1.24
N ASN A 175 -21.57 22.10 -2.47
CA ASN A 175 -21.31 23.42 -3.05
C ASN A 175 -22.60 24.14 -3.50
N LYS A 176 -23.65 23.40 -3.89
CA LYS A 176 -24.97 23.97 -4.23
C LYS A 176 -25.71 24.48 -3.00
N ASN A 177 -25.60 23.79 -1.86
CA ASN A 177 -26.24 24.21 -0.60
C ASN A 177 -25.54 25.43 0.04
N ASN A 178 -24.23 25.61 -0.17
CA ASN A 178 -23.54 26.82 0.29
C ASN A 178 -23.79 28.06 -0.59
N ARG A 179 -24.24 27.89 -1.84
CA ARG A 179 -24.67 29.01 -2.70
C ARG A 179 -26.10 29.49 -2.45
N LEU A 180 -26.95 28.68 -1.82
CA LEU A 180 -28.34 29.04 -1.51
C LEU A 180 -28.49 29.82 -0.19
N ASN A 181 -27.48 29.79 0.70
CA ASN A 181 -27.52 30.50 1.98
C ASN A 181 -26.86 31.90 1.94
N GLY A 182 -26.57 32.43 0.75
CA GLY A 182 -25.82 33.68 0.56
C GLY A 182 -26.59 34.82 -0.12
N LEU A 183 -27.89 34.70 -0.32
CA LEU A 183 -28.72 35.75 -0.95
C LEU A 183 -29.99 35.98 -0.14
N GLU A 184 -29.85 36.64 1.01
CA GLU A 184 -30.89 37.53 1.53
C GLU A 184 -30.28 38.56 2.48
N VAL A 185 -29.62 39.57 1.91
CA VAL A 185 -29.41 40.85 2.57
C VAL A 185 -29.53 41.96 1.52
N LYS A 186 -30.32 42.98 1.89
CA LYS A 186 -30.65 44.25 1.20
C LYS A 186 -31.95 44.20 0.42
N SER A 187 -32.89 45.12 0.62
CA SER A 187 -32.89 46.42 1.32
C SER A 187 -34.32 46.88 1.53
#